data_AF-A0A7Y4ZGB6-F1
#
_entry.id   AF-A0A7Y4ZGB6-F1
#
_cell.length_a   1.000
_cell.length_b   1.000
_cell.length_c   1.000
_cell.angle_alpha   90.00
_cell.angle_beta   90.00
_cell.angle_gamma   90.00
#
_symmetry.space_group_name_H-M   'P 1'
#
loop_
_entity.id
_entity.type
_entity.pdbx_description
1 polymer ?
#
loop_
_entity_poly.entity_id
_entity_poly.type
_entity_poly.pdbx_seq_one_letter_code
_entity_poly.pdbx_strand_id
1 'polypeptide(L)'
;MEIVLDKRAVKQIRLSAQDAIEEGDTETLREDILEAFTEEQVEEIERRLDSGDFFEFLTDMLDEWSGDDVDELFELIDAQLGDVGVDIKFEKKAPTPDDDEEEEADDVDEEDDEEFDEDEEELEEEEEEEP
;
A
#
# COMPACT_ATOMS: atom_id res chain seq x y z
N MET A 1 11.50 -15.55 -2.99
CA MET A 1 10.51 -15.25 -1.94
C MET A 1 9.14 -15.36 -2.57
N GLU A 2 8.11 -15.83 -1.88
CA GLU A 2 6.74 -15.85 -2.40
C GLU A 2 5.88 -14.96 -1.51
N ILE A 3 5.17 -14.01 -2.11
CA ILE A 3 4.22 -13.11 -1.43
C ILE A 3 2.86 -13.30 -2.07
N VAL A 4 1.83 -13.47 -1.24
CA VAL A 4 0.44 -13.57 -1.70
C VAL A 4 -0.27 -12.29 -1.28
N LEU A 5 -0.82 -11.56 -2.25
CA LEU A 5 -1.67 -10.41 -1.98
C LEU A 5 -3.12 -10.88 -1.89
N ASP A 6 -3.74 -10.65 -0.73
CA ASP A 6 -5.13 -10.99 -0.47
C ASP A 6 -6.07 -10.19 -1.38
N LYS A 7 -7.27 -10.72 -1.59
CA LYS A 7 -8.30 -10.12 -2.45
C LYS A 7 -8.60 -8.64 -2.12
N ARG A 8 -8.50 -8.23 -0.84
CA ARG A 8 -8.74 -6.83 -0.42
C ARG A 8 -7.67 -5.89 -0.94
N ALA A 9 -6.41 -6.21 -0.73
CA ALA A 9 -5.27 -5.45 -1.26
C ALA A 9 -5.33 -5.35 -2.79
N VAL A 10 -5.64 -6.46 -3.47
CA VAL A 10 -5.80 -6.47 -4.93
C VAL A 10 -6.96 -5.57 -5.39
N LYS A 11 -8.09 -5.53 -4.65
CA LYS A 11 -9.21 -4.64 -4.95
C LYS A 11 -8.80 -3.18 -4.77
N GLN A 12 -8.12 -2.86 -3.67
CA GLN A 12 -7.69 -1.50 -3.36
C GLN A 12 -6.74 -0.94 -4.42
N ILE A 13 -5.67 -1.68 -4.74
CA ILE A 13 -4.73 -1.31 -5.81
C ILE A 13 -5.45 -1.14 -7.15
N ARG A 14 -6.46 -1.96 -7.45
CA ARG A 14 -7.23 -1.83 -8.69
C ARG A 14 -8.04 -0.53 -8.74
N LEU A 15 -8.64 -0.12 -7.62
CA LEU A 15 -9.43 1.12 -7.54
C LEU A 15 -8.52 2.33 -7.71
N SER A 16 -7.44 2.43 -6.93
CA SER A 16 -6.52 3.55 -7.08
C SER A 16 -5.76 3.55 -8.40
N ALA A 17 -5.54 2.39 -9.02
CA ALA A 17 -5.01 2.36 -10.38
C ALA A 17 -5.99 2.94 -11.39
N GLN A 18 -7.30 2.71 -11.23
CA GLN A 18 -8.32 3.34 -12.08
C GLN A 18 -8.34 4.85 -11.87
N ASP A 19 -8.35 5.29 -10.61
CA ASP A 19 -8.32 6.71 -10.27
C ASP A 19 -7.05 7.38 -10.81
N ALA A 20 -5.89 6.73 -10.71
CA ALA A 20 -4.63 7.23 -11.25
C ALA A 20 -4.65 7.38 -12.78
N ILE A 21 -5.32 6.47 -13.50
CA ILE A 21 -5.51 6.57 -14.96
C ILE A 21 -6.41 7.76 -15.30
N GLU A 22 -7.47 7.99 -14.52
CA GLU A 22 -8.46 9.04 -14.77
C GLU A 22 -7.96 10.45 -14.37
N GLU A 23 -7.27 10.54 -13.24
CA GLU A 23 -6.79 11.78 -12.64
C GLU A 23 -5.36 12.14 -13.08
N GLY A 24 -4.59 11.14 -13.54
CA GLY A 24 -3.18 11.29 -13.91
C GLY A 24 -2.26 11.45 -12.70
N ASP A 25 -2.68 11.00 -11.52
CA ASP A 25 -1.93 11.08 -10.27
C ASP A 25 -1.72 9.68 -9.68
N THR A 26 -0.46 9.33 -9.42
CA THR A 26 -0.10 8.00 -8.90
C THR A 26 0.30 8.02 -7.42
N GLU A 27 0.10 9.13 -6.70
CA GLU A 27 0.53 9.25 -5.31
C GLU A 27 -0.25 8.27 -4.42
N THR A 28 -1.58 8.29 -4.52
CA THR A 28 -2.46 7.37 -3.78
C THR A 28 -2.24 5.92 -4.19
N LEU A 29 -2.06 5.65 -5.49
CA LEU A 29 -1.77 4.31 -5.98
C LEU A 29 -0.49 3.74 -5.38
N ARG A 30 0.57 4.55 -5.27
CA ARG A 30 1.83 4.14 -4.66
C ARG A 30 1.65 3.76 -3.20
N GLU A 31 0.89 4.54 -2.45
CA GLU A 31 0.59 4.29 -1.04
C GLU A 31 -0.21 2.98 -0.88
N ASP A 32 -1.25 2.79 -1.68
CA ASP A 32 -2.05 1.56 -1.67
C ASP A 32 -1.24 0.31 -2.04
N ILE A 33 -0.31 0.43 -3.01
CA ILE A 33 0.60 -0.67 -3.34
C ILE A 33 1.53 -0.96 -2.17
N LEU A 34 2.08 0.05 -1.50
CA LEU A 34 2.95 -0.13 -0.35
C LEU A 34 2.22 -0.82 0.81
N GLU A 35 1.01 -0.37 1.13
CA GLU A 35 0.17 -0.90 2.21
C GLU A 35 -0.32 -2.33 1.95
N ALA A 36 -0.29 -2.79 0.70
CA ALA A 36 -0.58 -4.19 0.36
C ALA A 36 0.49 -5.16 0.90
N PHE A 37 1.68 -4.67 1.25
CA PHE A 37 2.76 -5.47 1.83
C PHE A 37 2.88 -5.21 3.33
N THR A 38 3.11 -6.28 4.10
CA THR A 38 3.46 -6.15 5.52
C THR A 38 4.85 -5.52 5.67
N GLU A 39 5.12 -4.86 6.80
CA GLU A 39 6.44 -4.27 7.10
C GLU A 39 7.59 -5.29 6.93
N GLU A 40 7.41 -6.54 7.38
CA GLU A 40 8.42 -7.60 7.22
C GLU A 40 8.68 -7.93 5.74
N GLN A 41 7.64 -7.93 4.90
CA GLN A 41 7.77 -8.13 3.47
C GLN A 41 8.50 -6.96 2.82
N VAL A 42 8.17 -5.72 3.21
CA VAL A 42 8.83 -4.51 2.72
C VAL A 42 10.33 -4.55 3.06
N GLU A 43 10.70 -4.75 4.33
CA GLU A 43 12.11 -4.81 4.75
C GLU A 43 12.92 -5.87 3.98
N GLU A 44 12.30 -7.02 3.72
CA GLU A 44 12.95 -8.14 3.06
C GLU A 44 12.97 -7.97 1.52
N ILE A 45 12.08 -7.16 0.94
CA ILE A 45 12.18 -6.65 -0.44
C ILE A 45 13.32 -5.63 -0.52
N GLU A 46 13.37 -4.65 0.37
CA GLU A 46 14.41 -3.60 0.42
C GLU A 46 15.81 -4.17 0.53
N ARG A 47 15.97 -5.25 1.30
CA ARG A 47 17.24 -5.98 1.41
C ARG A 47 17.73 -6.57 0.07
N ARG A 48 16.81 -6.81 -0.87
CA ARG A 48 17.11 -7.34 -2.21
C ARG A 48 17.22 -6.26 -3.27
N LEU A 49 16.55 -5.12 -3.08
CA LEU A 49 16.65 -3.96 -3.95
C LEU A 49 18.06 -3.36 -3.90
N ASP A 50 18.57 -2.93 -5.04
CA ASP A 50 19.83 -2.17 -5.12
C ASP A 50 19.65 -0.71 -4.64
N SER A 51 18.43 -0.15 -4.72
CA SER A 51 18.08 1.19 -4.19
C SER A 51 18.13 1.23 -2.67
N GLY A 52 17.74 0.13 -2.01
CA GLY A 52 17.63 0.00 -0.56
C GLY A 52 16.36 0.61 0.04
N ASP A 53 15.44 1.11 -0.79
CA ASP A 53 14.17 1.70 -0.38
C ASP A 53 13.04 1.25 -1.35
N PHE A 54 11.95 0.72 -0.79
CA PHE A 54 10.84 0.17 -1.60
C PHE A 54 9.94 1.28 -2.16
N PHE A 55 9.79 2.40 -1.46
CA PHE A 55 9.00 3.53 -1.92
C PHE A 55 9.62 4.22 -3.15
N GLU A 56 10.95 4.37 -3.17
CA GLU A 56 11.70 4.84 -4.34
C GLU A 56 11.50 3.88 -5.52
N PHE A 57 11.63 2.58 -5.29
CA PHE A 57 11.38 1.56 -6.31
C PHE A 57 9.96 1.64 -6.90
N LEU A 58 8.93 1.78 -6.06
CA LEU A 58 7.56 1.96 -6.53
C LEU A 58 7.38 3.27 -7.32
N THR A 59 8.06 4.34 -6.92
CA THR A 59 8.03 5.62 -7.65
C THR A 59 8.66 5.48 -9.03
N ASP A 60 9.82 4.85 -9.14
CA ASP A 60 10.49 4.59 -10.42
C ASP A 60 9.65 3.65 -11.31
N MET A 61 9.02 2.64 -10.72
CA MET A 61 8.10 1.74 -11.43
C MET A 61 6.90 2.50 -12.00
N LEU A 62 6.27 3.35 -11.20
CA LEU A 62 5.07 4.08 -11.60
C LEU A 62 5.37 5.16 -12.65
N ASP A 63 6.60 5.71 -12.69
CA ASP A 63 7.04 6.59 -13.79
C ASP A 63 7.22 5.82 -15.12
N GLU A 64 7.53 4.52 -15.06
CA GLU A 64 7.60 3.64 -16.24
C GLU A 64 6.21 3.15 -16.70
N TRP A 65 5.24 3.06 -15.79
CA TRP A 65 3.89 2.65 -16.13
C TRP A 65 3.21 3.66 -17.06
N SER A 66 2.61 3.16 -18.14
CA SER A 66 1.95 3.99 -19.16
C SER A 66 0.72 4.74 -18.61
N GLY A 67 0.08 4.20 -17.57
CA GLY A 67 -1.22 4.65 -17.10
C GLY A 67 -2.36 4.35 -18.08
N ASP A 68 -2.23 3.34 -18.96
CA ASP A 68 -3.28 2.97 -19.91
C ASP A 68 -4.18 1.83 -19.38
N ASP A 69 -3.61 0.84 -18.68
CA ASP A 69 -4.33 -0.36 -18.24
C ASP A 69 -3.88 -0.84 -16.84
N VAL A 70 -4.85 -1.21 -15.99
CA VAL A 70 -4.58 -1.72 -14.63
C VAL A 70 -3.89 -3.09 -14.66
N ASP A 71 -4.22 -3.96 -15.61
CA ASP A 71 -3.56 -5.26 -15.71
C ASP A 71 -2.08 -5.10 -16.10
N GLU A 72 -1.70 -4.05 -16.84
CA GLU A 72 -0.28 -3.73 -17.13
C GLU A 72 0.49 -3.40 -15.85
N LEU A 73 -0.11 -2.64 -14.93
CA LEU A 73 0.48 -2.34 -13.63
C LEU A 73 0.82 -3.63 -12.86
N PHE A 74 -0.12 -4.58 -12.78
CA PHE A 74 0.11 -5.85 -12.08
C PHE A 74 1.18 -6.71 -12.76
N GLU A 75 1.24 -6.70 -14.09
CA GLU A 75 2.32 -7.37 -14.83
C GLU A 75 3.68 -6.71 -14.58
N LEU A 76 3.72 -5.37 -14.49
CA LEU A 76 4.93 -4.61 -14.19
C LEU A 76 5.45 -4.88 -12.77
N ILE A 77 4.55 -4.89 -11.77
CA ILE A 77 4.86 -5.26 -10.39
C ILE A 77 5.45 -6.67 -10.32
N ASP A 78 4.79 -7.65 -10.95
CA ASP A 78 5.26 -9.05 -10.97
C ASP A 78 6.63 -9.20 -11.65
N ALA A 79 6.84 -8.51 -12.78
CA ALA A 79 8.10 -8.55 -13.51
C ALA A 79 9.26 -7.94 -12.70
N GLN A 80 9.09 -6.71 -12.22
CA GLN A 80 10.16 -5.99 -11.53
C GLN A 80 10.51 -6.63 -10.17
N LEU A 81 9.51 -7.10 -9.41
CA LEU A 81 9.76 -7.82 -8.17
C LEU A 81 10.30 -9.24 -8.43
N GLY A 82 9.91 -9.86 -9.54
CA GLY A 82 10.47 -11.11 -10.03
C GLY A 82 11.98 -11.04 -10.31
N ASP A 83 12.45 -9.93 -10.88
CA ASP A 83 13.87 -9.70 -11.18
C ASP A 83 14.73 -9.65 -9.91
N VAL A 84 14.18 -9.19 -8.78
CA VAL A 84 14.84 -9.22 -7.47
C VAL A 84 14.56 -10.48 -6.67
N GLY A 85 13.93 -11.49 -7.28
CA GLY A 85 13.69 -12.81 -6.70
C GLY A 85 12.48 -12.89 -5.76
N VAL A 86 11.51 -11.99 -5.95
CA VAL A 86 10.23 -11.95 -5.23
C VAL A 86 9.12 -12.34 -6.21
N ASP A 87 8.52 -13.50 -5.99
CA ASP A 87 7.38 -14.01 -6.76
C ASP A 87 6.08 -13.55 -6.09
N ILE A 88 5.23 -12.85 -6.84
CA ILE A 88 3.95 -12.36 -6.33
C ILE A 88 2.80 -13.22 -6.87
N LYS A 89 1.84 -13.47 -5.99
CA LYS A 89 0.59 -14.17 -6.31
C LYS A 89 -0.56 -13.27 -5.91
N PHE A 90 -1.29 -12.79 -6.91
CA PHE A 90 -2.51 -12.03 -6.68
C PHE A 90 -3.67 -13.01 -6.49
N GLU A 91 -4.38 -12.93 -5.36
CA GLU A 91 -5.66 -13.61 -5.23
C GLU A 91 -6.68 -12.99 -6.19
N LYS A 92 -6.78 -13.57 -7.39
CA LYS A 92 -7.85 -13.22 -8.32
C LYS A 92 -9.17 -13.65 -7.70
N LYS A 93 -10.13 -12.72 -7.61
CA LYS A 93 -11.55 -13.05 -7.40
C LYS A 93 -11.85 -14.24 -8.31
N ALA A 94 -12.18 -15.40 -7.72
CA ALA A 94 -12.63 -16.53 -8.49
C ALA A 94 -13.72 -16.02 -9.45
N PRO A 95 -13.60 -16.26 -10.78
CA PRO A 95 -14.63 -15.82 -11.71
C PRO A 95 -15.91 -16.56 -11.37
N THR A 96 -16.80 -15.92 -10.62
CA THR A 96 -18.20 -16.31 -10.59
C THR A 96 -18.77 -15.92 -11.96
N PRO A 97 -19.53 -16.80 -12.63
CA PRO A 97 -20.04 -16.57 -13.98
C PRO A 97 -21.23 -15.58 -14.03
N ASP A 98 -21.18 -14.54 -13.20
CA ASP A 98 -22.07 -13.38 -13.20
C ASP A 98 -21.19 -12.15 -13.37
N ASP A 99 -20.90 -11.89 -14.65
CA ASP A 99 -20.45 -10.61 -15.18
C ASP A 99 -21.72 -9.84 -15.56
N ASP A 100 -22.45 -9.35 -14.56
CA ASP A 100 -23.52 -8.35 -14.71
C ASP A 100 -23.89 -7.85 -13.30
N GLU A 101 -23.74 -6.53 -13.11
CA GLU A 101 -24.40 -5.69 -12.09
C GLU A 101 -24.33 -6.13 -10.62
N GLU A 102 -23.38 -5.56 -9.86
CA GLU A 102 -23.69 -4.92 -8.56
C GLU A 102 -22.50 -4.09 -8.06
N GLU A 103 -22.71 -2.77 -8.01
CA GLU A 103 -21.99 -1.85 -7.13
C GLU A 103 -22.13 -2.34 -5.69
N GLU A 104 -21.15 -3.08 -5.19
CA GLU A 104 -20.99 -3.24 -3.75
C GLU A 104 -20.04 -2.14 -3.28
N ALA A 105 -20.67 -1.00 -2.96
CA ALA A 105 -20.15 -0.05 -1.98
C ALA A 105 -19.78 -0.86 -0.72
N ASP A 106 -18.48 -1.08 -0.51
CA ASP A 106 -17.96 -1.78 0.65
C ASP A 106 -17.25 -0.71 1.48
N ASP A 107 -17.99 -0.27 2.50
CA ASP A 107 -17.59 0.45 3.72
C ASP A 107 -16.27 1.23 3.68
N VAL A 108 -16.40 2.55 3.53
CA VAL A 108 -15.59 3.48 4.33
C VAL A 108 -15.86 3.17 5.80
N ASP A 109 -14.93 2.47 6.45
CA ASP A 109 -14.82 2.38 7.90
C ASP A 109 -14.35 3.75 8.41
N GLU A 110 -15.29 4.70 8.42
CA GLU A 110 -15.16 6.01 9.06
C GLU A 110 -15.53 5.83 10.54
N GLU A 111 -14.67 5.18 11.32
CA GLU A 111 -14.62 5.36 12.79
C GLU A 111 -13.44 6.28 13.13
N ASP A 112 -13.58 7.54 12.70
CA ASP A 112 -13.03 8.70 13.40
C ASP A 112 -13.91 8.94 14.64
N ASP A 113 -13.44 8.53 15.82
CA ASP A 113 -13.90 9.09 17.09
C ASP A 113 -12.66 9.50 17.88
N GLU A 114 -12.29 10.76 17.67
CA GLU A 114 -11.32 11.52 18.44
C GLU A 114 -11.69 11.53 19.93
N GLU A 115 -10.83 10.97 20.79
CA GLU A 115 -10.61 11.55 22.12
C GLU A 115 -9.10 11.58 22.39
N PHE A 116 -8.46 12.58 21.80
CA PHE A 116 -7.12 13.02 22.18
C PHE A 116 -7.27 13.72 23.55
N ASP A 117 -6.96 13.00 24.62
CA ASP A 117 -6.94 13.53 25.98
C ASP A 117 -5.77 14.53 26.10
N GLU A 118 -6.07 15.81 25.85
CA GLU A 118 -5.24 16.95 26.21
C GLU A 118 -5.29 17.16 27.74
N ASP A 119 -4.44 16.46 28.49
CA ASP A 119 -4.06 16.91 29.83
C ASP A 119 -2.59 17.41 29.80
N GLU A 120 -2.51 18.71 29.61
CA GLU A 120 -1.34 19.57 29.64
C GLU A 120 -0.86 19.85 31.09
N GLU A 121 0.47 20.01 31.23
CA GLU A 121 1.21 20.69 32.30
C GLU A 121 1.68 19.94 33.58
N GLU A 122 2.88 19.35 33.45
CA GLU A 122 4.13 19.68 34.17
C GLU A 122 4.03 20.57 35.43
N LEU A 123 4.50 20.09 36.60
CA LEU A 123 5.31 20.90 37.53
C LEU A 123 6.26 20.02 38.37
N GLU A 124 7.54 20.16 38.08
CA GLU A 124 8.68 19.76 38.91
C GLU A 124 8.71 20.58 40.22
N GLU A 125 8.85 19.92 41.37
CA GLU A 125 9.43 20.56 42.56
C GLU A 125 10.41 19.56 43.21
N GLU A 126 11.69 19.71 42.87
CA GLU A 126 12.81 19.04 43.54
C GLU A 126 12.93 19.54 44.98
N GLU A 127 12.74 18.62 45.94
CA GLU A 127 13.28 18.75 47.29
C GLU A 127 14.82 18.66 47.22
N GLU A 128 15.54 19.75 47.47
CA GLU A 128 16.87 19.66 48.08
C GLU A 128 17.05 20.68 49.23
N GLU A 129 17.13 20.10 50.42
CA GLU A 129 17.44 20.72 51.71
C GLU A 129 18.98 20.85 51.89
N GLU A 130 19.39 21.91 52.61
CA GLU A 130 20.70 22.13 53.29
C GLU A 130 21.91 22.61 52.45
N PRO A 131 22.72 23.57 52.98
CA PRO A 131 23.56 23.36 54.19
C PRO A 131 23.44 24.39 55.33
#